data_AF-A0A173KXJ7-F1
#
_entry.id   AF-A0A173KXJ7-F1
#
_cell.length_a   1.000
_cell.length_b   1.000
_cell.length_c   1.000
_cell.angle_alpha   90.00
_cell.angle_beta   90.00
_cell.angle_gamma   90.00
#
_symmetry.space_group_name_H-M   'P 1'
#
loop_
_entity.id
_entity.type
_entity.pdbx_description
1 polymer ?
#
loop_
_entity_poly.entity_id
_entity_poly.type
_entity_poly.pdbx_seq_one_letter_code
_entity_poly.pdbx_strand_id
1 'polypeptide(L)'
;MTPIERAARAMYNAVKPEWDWNDPDAELLRRMYRENARAAIAALREPDDLMVQAGAEIVRHIGAAESDEAFLNDAANTWRLMIDAAVAEREC
;
A
#
# COMPACT_ATOMS: atom_id res chain seq x y z
N MET A 1 -5.30 8.53 10.41
CA MET A 1 -5.92 7.53 9.50
C MET A 1 -4.81 6.78 8.78
N THR A 2 -4.78 5.44 8.91
CA THR A 2 -3.75 4.60 8.28
C THR A 2 -4.00 4.44 6.77
N PRO A 3 -3.03 3.97 5.97
CA PRO A 3 -3.25 3.63 4.56
C PRO A 3 -4.40 2.62 4.37
N ILE A 4 -4.48 1.61 5.25
CA ILE A 4 -5.56 0.61 5.26
C ILE A 4 -6.93 1.26 5.46
N GLU A 5 -7.06 2.15 6.46
CA GLU A 5 -8.33 2.82 6.73
C GLU A 5 -8.76 3.72 5.56
N ARG A 6 -7.80 4.40 4.92
CA ARG A 6 -8.07 5.21 3.72
C ARG A 6 -8.55 4.35 2.55
N ALA A 7 -7.90 3.22 2.30
CA ALA A 7 -8.28 2.29 1.23
C ALA A 7 -9.63 1.61 1.51
N ALA A 8 -9.88 1.18 2.74
CA ALA A 8 -11.15 0.61 3.17
C ALA A 8 -12.32 1.59 2.92
N ARG A 9 -12.13 2.87 3.29
CA ARG A 9 -13.12 3.92 3.03
C ARG A 9 -13.31 4.20 1.55
N ALA A 10 -12.25 4.14 0.75
CA ALA A 10 -12.34 4.27 -0.70
C ALA A 10 -13.13 3.11 -1.33
N MET A 11 -12.89 1.87 -0.90
CA MET A 11 -13.65 0.70 -1.33
C MET A 11 -15.13 0.81 -0.98
N TYR A 12 -15.46 1.23 0.24
CA TYR A 12 -16.82 1.53 0.65
C TYR A 12 -17.48 2.58 -0.26
N ASN A 13 -16.81 3.71 -0.49
CA ASN A 13 -17.32 4.79 -1.33
C ASN A 13 -17.51 4.37 -2.80
N ALA A 14 -16.74 3.40 -3.30
CA ALA A 14 -16.86 2.89 -4.65
C ALA A 14 -18.14 2.05 -4.83
N VAL A 15 -18.51 1.26 -3.82
CA VAL A 15 -19.72 0.43 -3.83
C VAL A 15 -20.98 1.24 -3.50
N LYS A 16 -20.83 2.37 -2.79
CA LYS A 16 -21.93 3.24 -2.32
C LYS A 16 -23.08 2.45 -1.67
N PRO A 17 -22.78 1.65 -0.63
CA PRO A 17 -23.81 0.87 0.02
C PRO A 17 -24.77 1.78 0.80
N GLU A 18 -25.95 1.25 1.13
CA GLU A 18 -27.02 2.03 1.80
C GLU A 18 -26.69 2.37 3.27
N TRP A 19 -25.71 1.71 3.88
CA TRP A 19 -25.31 1.91 5.27
C TRP A 19 -24.29 3.04 5.43
N ASP A 20 -24.31 3.76 6.56
CA ASP A 20 -23.38 4.86 6.86
C ASP A 20 -22.07 4.33 7.48
N TRP A 21 -20.93 4.69 6.90
CA TRP A 21 -19.60 4.39 7.43
C TRP A 21 -19.45 4.69 8.94
N ASN A 22 -20.10 5.75 9.42
CA ASN A 22 -19.98 6.20 10.81
C ASN A 22 -21.00 5.56 11.76
N ASP A 23 -21.87 4.68 11.26
CA ASP A 23 -22.83 3.95 12.09
C ASP A 23 -22.08 3.09 13.13
N PRO A 24 -22.28 3.29 14.45
CA PRO A 24 -21.58 2.51 15.47
C PRO A 24 -21.76 0.99 15.30
N ASP A 25 -22.91 0.55 14.79
CA ASP A 25 -23.24 -0.87 14.64
C ASP A 25 -22.60 -1.51 13.39
N ALA A 26 -22.00 -0.72 12.51
CA ALA A 26 -21.38 -1.19 11.28
C ALA A 26 -19.90 -1.62 11.42
N GLU A 27 -19.42 -1.90 12.63
CA GLU A 27 -18.00 -2.25 12.85
C GLU A 27 -17.58 -3.53 12.11
N LEU A 28 -18.46 -4.53 12.02
CA LEU A 28 -18.19 -5.76 11.27
C LEU A 28 -17.93 -5.47 9.78
N LEU A 29 -18.71 -4.56 9.20
CA LEU A 29 -18.55 -4.13 7.81
C LEU A 29 -17.25 -3.34 7.63
N ARG A 30 -16.95 -2.37 8.52
CA ARG A 30 -15.68 -1.63 8.49
C ARG A 30 -14.49 -2.58 8.59
N ARG A 31 -14.53 -3.56 9.49
CA ARG A 31 -13.49 -4.60 9.60
C ARG A 31 -13.32 -5.37 8.30
N MET A 32 -14.41 -5.82 7.66
CA MET A 32 -14.36 -6.48 6.36
C MET A 32 -13.66 -5.60 5.30
N TYR A 33 -14.00 -4.31 5.21
CA TYR A 33 -13.33 -3.42 4.26
C TYR A 33 -11.85 -3.19 4.59
N ARG A 34 -11.46 -3.12 5.87
CA ARG A 34 -10.04 -3.05 6.27
C ARG A 34 -9.27 -4.31 5.88
N GLU A 35 -9.85 -5.49 6.08
CA GLU A 35 -9.23 -6.75 5.67
C GLU A 35 -9.10 -6.86 4.15
N ASN A 36 -10.13 -6.47 3.40
CA ASN A 36 -10.07 -6.41 1.94
C ASN A 36 -9.00 -5.42 1.45
N ALA A 37 -8.91 -4.24 2.07
CA ALA A 37 -7.87 -3.27 1.79
C ALA A 37 -6.48 -3.83 2.08
N ARG A 38 -6.31 -4.53 3.20
CA ARG A 38 -5.04 -5.17 3.57
C ARG A 38 -4.64 -6.22 2.54
N ALA A 39 -5.55 -7.11 2.16
CA ALA A 39 -5.30 -8.15 1.16
C ALA A 39 -4.92 -7.55 -0.20
N ALA A 40 -5.65 -6.52 -0.65
CA ALA A 40 -5.37 -5.87 -1.93
C ALA A 40 -4.00 -5.18 -1.95
N ILE A 41 -3.64 -4.46 -0.88
CA ILE A 41 -2.33 -3.79 -0.79
C ILE A 41 -1.20 -4.82 -0.65
N ALA A 42 -1.40 -5.88 0.13
CA ALA A 42 -0.42 -6.96 0.26
C ALA A 42 -0.17 -7.68 -1.07
N ALA A 43 -1.17 -7.79 -1.95
CA ALA A 43 -1.00 -8.36 -3.29
C ALA A 43 -0.08 -7.50 -4.19
N LEU A 44 0.09 -6.21 -3.89
CA LEU A 44 1.00 -5.32 -4.60
C LEU A 44 2.44 -5.38 -4.05
N ARG A 45 2.74 -6.27 -3.09
CA ARG A 45 4.05 -6.34 -2.45
C ARG A 45 5.19 -6.54 -3.45
N GLU A 46 4.99 -7.36 -4.47
CA GLU A 46 5.96 -7.53 -5.54
C GLU A 46 5.73 -6.49 -6.63
N PRO A 47 6.68 -5.57 -6.87
CA PRO A 47 6.56 -4.59 -7.92
C PRO A 47 6.76 -5.22 -9.30
N ASP A 48 6.11 -4.67 -10.32
CA ASP A 48 6.43 -4.96 -11.71
C ASP A 48 7.62 -4.11 -12.21
N ASP A 49 8.08 -4.38 -13.43
CA ASP A 49 9.23 -3.68 -14.03
C ASP A 49 9.02 -2.16 -14.09
N LEU A 50 7.79 -1.69 -14.36
CA LEU A 50 7.50 -0.25 -14.44
C LEU A 50 7.59 0.41 -13.07
N MET A 51 7.08 -0.25 -12.02
CA MET A 51 7.19 0.23 -10.64
C MET A 51 8.65 0.30 -10.19
N VAL A 52 9.46 -0.72 -10.51
CA VAL A 52 10.89 -0.74 -10.18
C VAL A 52 11.63 0.40 -10.89
N GLN A 53 11.36 0.60 -12.18
CA GLN A 53 11.98 1.69 -12.97
C GLN A 53 11.63 3.07 -12.43
N ALA A 54 10.36 3.30 -12.06
CA ALA A 54 9.91 4.56 -11.48
C ALA A 54 10.63 4.88 -10.16
N GLY A 55 10.89 3.87 -9.32
CA GLY A 55 11.66 4.04 -8.09
C GLY A 55 13.14 4.32 -8.36
N ALA A 56 13.75 3.60 -9.31
CA ALA A 56 15.17 3.75 -9.64
C ALA A 56 15.51 5.13 -10.23
N GLU A 57 14.58 5.78 -10.94
CA GLU A 57 14.74 7.14 -11.46
C GLU A 57 15.07 8.15 -10.34
N ILE A 58 14.50 7.95 -9.15
CA ILE A 58 14.76 8.78 -7.97
C ILE A 58 16.15 8.46 -7.38
N VAL A 59 16.55 7.19 -7.29
CA VAL A 59 17.81 6.76 -6.65
C VAL A 59 19.04 7.13 -7.50
N ARG A 60 18.91 7.17 -8.83
CA ARG A 60 19.99 7.61 -9.74
C ARG A 60 20.55 9.01 -9.43
N HIS A 61 19.81 9.85 -8.70
CA HIS A 61 20.24 11.18 -8.31
C HIS A 61 21.08 11.22 -7.02
N ILE A 62 21.28 10.08 -6.33
CA ILE A 62 21.83 10.01 -4.97
C ILE A 62 23.29 9.51 -4.91
N GLY A 63 23.81 8.86 -5.96
CA GLY A 63 25.23 8.46 -5.99
C GLY A 63 25.75 8.08 -7.38
N ALA A 64 26.78 8.76 -7.88
CA ALA A 64 27.33 8.54 -9.23
C ALA A 64 28.14 7.23 -9.40
N ALA A 65 28.09 6.30 -8.44
CA ALA A 65 29.02 5.18 -8.32
C ALA A 65 28.38 3.78 -8.35
N GLU A 66 27.05 3.68 -8.42
CA GLU A 66 26.35 2.39 -8.45
C GLU A 66 25.90 2.00 -9.86
N SER A 67 25.76 0.69 -10.10
CA SER A 67 25.27 0.17 -11.37
C SER A 67 23.75 0.37 -11.49
N ASP A 68 23.25 0.44 -12.73
CA ASP A 68 21.79 0.48 -12.97
C ASP A 68 21.04 -0.69 -12.31
N GLU A 69 21.66 -1.87 -12.26
CA GLU A 69 21.10 -3.05 -11.59
C GLU A 69 20.97 -2.84 -10.07
N ALA A 70 21.93 -2.18 -9.43
CA ALA A 70 21.86 -1.87 -8.00
C ALA A 70 20.68 -0.93 -7.70
N PHE A 71 20.50 0.12 -8.51
CA PHE A 71 19.38 1.05 -8.35
C PHE A 71 18.01 0.39 -8.53
N LEU A 72 17.88 -0.52 -9.49
CA LEU A 72 16.63 -1.28 -9.69
C LEU A 72 16.35 -2.19 -8.48
N ASN A 73 17.36 -2.89 -7.96
CA ASN A 73 17.20 -3.74 -6.79
C ASN A 73 16.80 -2.93 -5.54
N ASP A 74 17.43 -1.78 -5.31
CA ASP A 74 17.11 -0.90 -4.19
C ASP A 74 15.69 -0.32 -4.29
N ALA A 75 15.27 0.07 -5.49
CA ALA A 75 13.91 0.53 -5.74
C ALA A 75 12.88 -0.58 -5.43
N ALA A 76 13.12 -1.80 -5.90
CA ALA A 76 12.25 -2.94 -5.64
C ALA A 76 12.17 -3.29 -4.14
N ASN A 77 13.31 -3.28 -3.44
CA ASN A 77 13.37 -3.57 -2.01
C ASN A 77 12.71 -2.47 -1.17
N THR A 78 12.93 -1.20 -1.53
CA THR A 78 12.26 -0.06 -0.90
C THR A 78 10.74 -0.21 -1.01
N TRP A 79 10.23 -0.56 -2.20
CA TRP A 79 8.80 -0.80 -2.40
C TRP A 79 8.26 -1.90 -1.48
N ARG A 80 8.90 -3.07 -1.46
CA ARG A 80 8.49 -4.20 -0.59
C ARG A 80 8.42 -3.78 0.89
N LEU A 81 9.45 -3.08 1.38
CA LEU A 81 9.49 -2.58 2.76
C LEU A 81 8.36 -1.58 3.05
N MET A 82 8.04 -0.70 2.11
CA MET A 82 6.95 0.26 2.26
C MET A 82 5.57 -0.43 2.28
N ILE A 83 5.36 -1.46 1.43
CA ILE A 83 4.14 -2.26 1.46
C ILE A 83 4.04 -3.02 2.78
N ASP A 84 5.11 -3.69 3.22
CA ASP A 84 5.15 -4.41 4.50
C ASP A 84 4.81 -3.45 5.68
N ALA A 85 5.35 -2.23 5.68
CA ALA A 85 5.04 -1.22 6.68
C ALA A 85 3.59 -0.67 6.59
N ALA A 86 3.02 -0.62 5.38
CA ALA A 86 1.64 -0.18 5.16
C ALA A 86 0.61 -1.21 5.63
N VAL A 87 0.92 -2.50 5.49
CA VAL A 87 0.06 -3.62 5.90
C VAL A 87 0.39 -4.19 7.28
N ALA A 88 1.37 -3.64 7.99
CA ALA A 88 1.63 -4.03 9.37
C ALA A 88 0.42 -3.71 10.26
N GLU A 89 0.06 -4.62 11.17
CA GLU A 89 -0.84 -4.29 12.26
C GLU A 89 -0.16 -3.30 13.18
N ARG A 90 -0.87 -2.22 13.51
CA ARG A 90 -0.42 -1.26 14.50
C ARG A 90 -1.25 -1.53 15.74
N GLU A 91 -0.59 -1.94 16.82
CA GLU A 91 -1.21 -1.90 18.14
C GLU A 91 -1.59 -0.44 18.41
N CYS A 92 -2.88 -0.20 18.67
CA CYS A 92 -3.42 1.10 19.06
C CYS A 92 -3.52 1.18 20.58
#